data_AF-A0A239IRI5-F1
#
_entry.id   AF-A0A239IRI5-F1
#
_cell.length_a   1.000
_cell.length_b   1.000
_cell.length_c   1.000
_cell.angle_alpha   90.00
_cell.angle_beta   90.00
_cell.angle_gamma   90.00
#
_symmetry.space_group_name_H-M   'P 1'
#
loop_
_entity.id
_entity.type
_entity.pdbx_description
1 polymer ?
#
loop_
_entity_poly.entity_id
_entity_poly.type
_entity_poly.pdbx_seq_one_letter_code
_entity_poly.pdbx_strand_id
1 'polypeptide(L)'
;MAGKLHAAGVDSLKNEPRTAPHLFQAVPNALLSPHIGGVTADAGTGTGAAKNILDVLHGPIRRLSPKPRQALPVTPPITGSTMPVMKLEQTGEARKT
;
A
#
# COMPACT_ATOMS: atom_id res chain seq x y z
N MET A 1 -2.78 -28.10 -35.78
CA MET A 1 -1.92 -28.45 -34.62
C MET A 1 -2.35 -27.64 -33.42
N ALA A 2 -3.04 -28.25 -32.45
CA ALA A 2 -3.39 -27.63 -31.17
C ALA A 2 -2.82 -28.48 -30.03
N GLY A 3 -2.44 -27.86 -28.91
CA GLY A 3 -1.79 -28.54 -27.78
C GLY A 3 -0.26 -28.57 -27.85
N LYS A 4 0.39 -27.43 -27.56
CA LYS A 4 1.84 -27.40 -27.26
C LYS A 4 2.17 -27.86 -25.83
N LEU A 5 1.15 -27.93 -24.96
CA LEU A 5 1.23 -28.30 -23.55
C LEU A 5 0.06 -29.23 -23.22
N HIS A 6 0.28 -30.18 -22.31
CA HIS A 6 -0.75 -31.13 -21.87
C HIS A 6 -1.80 -30.47 -20.94
N ALA A 7 -1.39 -29.53 -20.10
CA ALA A 7 -2.25 -28.82 -19.15
C ALA A 7 -1.59 -27.51 -18.67
N ALA A 8 -2.34 -26.66 -17.97
CA ALA A 8 -1.82 -25.49 -17.27
C ALA A 8 -2.59 -25.21 -15.97
N GLY A 9 -1.90 -24.68 -14.95
CA GLY A 9 -2.51 -24.14 -13.73
C GLY A 9 -2.13 -22.67 -13.58
N VAL A 10 -3.11 -21.79 -13.33
CA VAL A 10 -2.91 -20.34 -13.27
C VAL A 10 -3.69 -19.74 -12.09
N ASP A 11 -2.99 -19.01 -11.21
CA ASP A 11 -3.58 -18.31 -10.06
C ASP A 11 -3.74 -16.79 -10.32
N SER A 12 -2.76 -16.15 -10.98
CA SER A 12 -2.83 -14.73 -11.33
C SER A 12 -3.13 -14.52 -12.82
N LEU A 13 -3.94 -13.53 -13.15
CA LEU A 13 -4.29 -13.14 -14.52
C LEU A 13 -3.79 -11.73 -14.85
N LYS A 14 -3.68 -11.42 -16.15
CA LYS A 14 -3.25 -10.08 -16.60
C LYS A 14 -4.21 -8.97 -16.14
N ASN A 15 -5.51 -9.24 -16.18
CA ASN A 15 -6.57 -8.34 -15.76
C ASN A 15 -7.39 -9.07 -14.69
N GLU A 16 -7.58 -8.46 -13.54
CA GLU A 16 -8.28 -9.02 -12.39
C GLU A 16 -9.37 -8.06 -11.88
N PRO A 17 -10.47 -8.56 -11.27
CA PRO A 17 -10.80 -9.97 -11.09
C PRO A 17 -11.15 -10.66 -12.42
N ARG A 18 -11.11 -12.00 -12.44
CA ARG A 18 -11.47 -12.79 -13.62
C ARG A 18 -12.94 -12.58 -13.99
N THR A 19 -13.21 -11.73 -14.98
CA THR A 19 -14.56 -11.51 -15.52
C THR A 19 -15.01 -12.68 -16.39
N ALA A 20 -16.31 -12.94 -16.44
CA ALA A 20 -16.90 -13.94 -17.33
C ALA A 20 -17.46 -13.27 -18.60
N PRO A 21 -17.36 -13.89 -19.79
CA PRO A 21 -16.65 -15.14 -20.08
C PRO A 21 -15.13 -14.92 -20.23
N HIS A 22 -14.32 -15.78 -19.61
CA HIS A 22 -12.86 -15.78 -19.77
C HIS A 22 -12.40 -16.97 -20.63
N LEU A 23 -11.50 -16.75 -21.60
CA LEU A 23 -11.06 -17.75 -22.58
C LEU A 23 -10.64 -19.09 -21.97
N PHE A 24 -9.89 -19.05 -20.86
CA PHE A 24 -9.42 -20.28 -20.20
C PHE A 24 -10.51 -21.07 -19.46
N GLN A 25 -11.73 -20.55 -19.27
CA GLN A 25 -12.85 -21.34 -18.72
C GLN A 25 -13.33 -22.43 -19.69
N ALA A 26 -13.10 -22.24 -21.00
CA ALA A 26 -13.46 -23.22 -22.03
C ALA A 26 -12.36 -24.24 -22.30
N VAL A 27 -11.22 -24.18 -21.58
CA VAL A 27 -10.07 -25.06 -21.76
C VAL A 27 -10.14 -26.17 -20.71
N PRO A 28 -10.50 -27.42 -21.07
CA PRO A 28 -10.82 -28.48 -20.09
C PRO A 28 -9.61 -28.94 -19.26
N ASN A 29 -8.39 -28.67 -19.76
CA ASN A 29 -7.11 -28.96 -19.14
C ASN A 29 -6.44 -27.72 -18.51
N ALA A 30 -7.22 -26.67 -18.20
CA ALA A 30 -6.76 -25.50 -17.46
C ALA A 30 -7.39 -25.45 -16.05
N LEU A 31 -6.54 -25.44 -15.01
CA LEU A 31 -6.96 -25.17 -13.63
C LEU A 31 -6.82 -23.66 -13.36
N LEU A 32 -7.92 -23.01 -12.96
CA LEU A 32 -7.95 -21.58 -12.65
C LEU A 32 -8.24 -21.36 -11.16
N SER A 33 -7.33 -20.65 -10.49
CA SER A 33 -7.44 -20.24 -9.09
C SER A 33 -7.62 -18.72 -9.00
N PRO A 34 -8.38 -18.17 -8.04
CA PRO A 34 -8.72 -16.74 -8.00
C PRO A 34 -7.69 -15.89 -7.23
N HIS A 35 -6.41 -15.94 -7.63
CA HIS A 35 -5.28 -15.22 -7.02
C HIS A 35 -5.17 -15.40 -5.49
N ILE A 36 -5.21 -16.66 -5.03
CA ILE A 36 -5.21 -17.02 -3.60
C ILE A 36 -3.88 -17.59 -3.09
N GLY A 37 -2.81 -17.62 -3.89
CA GLY A 37 -1.53 -18.23 -3.52
C GLY A 37 -0.86 -17.69 -2.24
N GLY A 38 -1.26 -16.51 -1.76
CA GLY A 38 -0.80 -15.90 -0.50
C GLY A 38 -1.87 -15.72 0.58
N VAL A 39 -3.01 -16.43 0.47
CA VAL A 39 -4.22 -16.21 1.29
C VAL A 39 -4.49 -17.41 2.24
N THR A 40 -3.43 -17.93 2.85
CA THR A 40 -3.52 -18.91 3.96
C THR A 40 -3.33 -18.21 5.31
N ALA A 41 -3.76 -18.85 6.40
CA ALA A 41 -3.54 -18.33 7.75
C ALA A 41 -2.04 -18.13 8.06
N ASP A 42 -1.20 -19.07 7.60
CA ASP A 42 0.25 -19.08 7.84
C ASP A 42 1.04 -18.14 6.91
N ALA A 43 0.43 -17.60 5.84
CA ALA A 43 1.11 -16.70 4.91
C ALA A 43 1.55 -15.37 5.56
N GLY A 44 0.94 -14.98 6.69
CA GLY A 44 1.35 -13.83 7.48
C GLY A 44 1.16 -12.45 6.83
N THR A 45 0.62 -12.38 5.60
CA THR A 45 0.48 -11.16 4.77
C THR A 45 -0.14 -9.99 5.54
N GLY A 46 -1.27 -10.22 6.23
CA GLY A 46 -1.95 -9.18 7.01
C GLY A 46 -1.15 -8.75 8.25
N THR A 47 -0.56 -9.69 8.99
CA THR A 47 0.26 -9.40 10.18
C THR A 47 1.54 -8.64 9.82
N GLY A 48 2.16 -8.97 8.68
CA GLY A 48 3.33 -8.24 8.15
C GLY A 48 2.97 -6.80 7.78
N ALA A 49 1.85 -6.59 7.09
CA ALA A 49 1.37 -5.25 6.77
C ALA A 49 1.09 -4.41 8.02
N ALA A 50 0.41 -4.98 9.02
CA ALA A 50 0.13 -4.31 10.30
C ALA A 50 1.41 -3.91 11.06
N LYS A 51 2.42 -4.80 11.12
CA LYS A 51 3.72 -4.51 11.74
C LYS A 51 4.43 -3.34 11.06
N ASN A 52 4.47 -3.31 9.73
CA ASN A 52 5.08 -2.21 8.97
C ASN A 52 4.44 -0.85 9.28
N ILE A 53 3.12 -0.81 9.52
CA ILE A 53 2.42 0.42 9.92
C ILE A 53 2.86 0.86 11.32
N LEU A 54 2.92 -0.07 12.28
CA LEU A 54 3.36 0.22 13.65
C LEU A 54 4.81 0.70 13.71
N ASP A 55 5.72 0.13 12.91
CA ASP A 55 7.13 0.54 12.84
C ASP A 55 7.31 1.99 12.32
N VAL A 56 6.37 2.48 11.50
CA VAL A 56 6.35 3.88 11.06
C VAL A 56 5.77 4.78 12.16
N LEU A 57 4.68 4.37 12.81
CA LEU A 57 3.97 5.19 13.82
C LEU A 57 4.74 5.34 15.14
N HIS A 58 5.46 4.30 15.58
CA HIS A 58 6.17 4.29 16.86
C HIS A 58 7.68 4.54 16.73
N GLY A 59 8.17 4.83 15.52
CA GLY A 59 9.59 4.90 15.21
C GLY A 59 10.24 3.50 15.10
N PRO A 60 11.45 3.42 14.50
CA PRO A 60 12.02 2.15 14.07
C PRO A 60 12.41 1.27 15.26
N ILE A 61 11.60 0.24 15.53
CA ILE A 61 11.97 -0.86 16.41
C ILE A 61 13.16 -1.58 15.77
N ARG A 62 14.27 -1.72 16.52
CA ARG A 62 15.52 -2.36 16.04
C ARG A 62 15.35 -3.89 15.82
N ARG A 63 14.73 -4.29 14.71
CA ARG A 63 14.85 -5.63 14.09
C ARG A 63 14.73 -5.53 12.57
N LEU A 64 15.68 -6.12 11.86
CA LEU A 64 15.78 -6.17 10.39
C LEU A 64 15.24 -7.53 9.89
N SER A 65 14.86 -7.80 8.63
CA SER A 65 14.40 -7.08 7.41
C SER A 65 14.23 -8.17 6.30
N PRO A 66 13.84 -7.92 5.02
CA PRO A 66 13.36 -6.69 4.36
C PRO A 66 12.03 -6.85 3.57
N LYS A 67 11.41 -5.72 3.21
CA LYS A 67 11.27 -5.37 1.78
C LYS A 67 12.25 -4.23 1.48
N PRO A 68 12.82 -4.11 0.26
CA PRO A 68 13.60 -2.93 -0.07
C PRO A 68 12.75 -1.71 0.21
N ARG A 69 13.32 -0.74 0.94
CA ARG A 69 12.63 0.50 1.29
C ARG A 69 12.29 1.19 -0.02
N GLN A 70 11.04 1.07 -0.50
CA GLN A 70 10.53 2.03 -1.47
C GLN A 70 10.75 3.38 -0.81
N ALA A 71 11.50 4.26 -1.49
CA ALA A 71 11.81 5.59 -1.01
C ALA A 71 10.56 6.48 -1.16
N LEU A 72 9.49 6.08 -0.48
CA LEU A 72 8.37 6.94 -0.16
C LEU A 72 8.96 8.12 0.62
N PRO A 73 8.76 9.37 0.18
CA PRO A 73 9.18 10.53 0.93
C PRO A 73 8.34 10.58 2.20
N VAL A 74 8.87 10.00 3.28
CA VAL A 74 8.39 10.28 4.63
C VAL A 74 8.73 11.75 4.88
N THR A 75 7.74 12.62 4.71
CA THR A 75 7.83 13.97 5.24
C THR A 75 8.16 13.85 6.73
N PRO A 76 9.22 14.52 7.22
CA PRO A 76 9.52 14.47 8.65
C PRO A 76 8.29 14.96 9.43
N PRO A 77 8.02 14.40 10.62
CA PRO A 77 6.94 14.89 11.46
C PRO A 77 7.12 16.40 11.66
N ILE A 78 6.03 17.15 11.48
CA ILE A 78 6.03 18.62 11.49
C ILE A 78 6.46 19.09 12.89
N THR A 79 7.77 19.28 13.06
CA THR A 79 8.37 19.63 14.33
C THR A 79 8.23 21.13 14.51
N GLY A 80 7.12 21.54 15.12
CA GLY A 80 6.89 22.92 15.54
C GLY A 80 7.04 23.96 14.42
N SER A 81 6.09 23.99 13.47
CA SER A 81 5.90 25.22 12.70
C SER A 81 5.42 26.31 13.67
N THR A 82 6.33 27.21 14.06
CA THR A 82 5.98 28.41 14.81
C THR A 82 4.99 29.19 13.96
N MET A 83 3.72 29.22 14.41
CA MET A 83 2.71 30.09 13.82
C MET A 83 3.25 31.53 13.86
N PRO A 84 3.36 32.25 12.74
CA PRO A 84 3.62 33.68 12.79
C PRO A 84 2.40 34.31 13.45
N VAL A 85 2.54 34.69 14.72
CA VAL A 85 1.51 35.44 15.44
C VAL A 85 1.31 36.73 14.66
N MET A 86 0.16 36.86 14.00
CA MET A 86 -0.22 38.12 13.37
C MET A 86 -0.27 39.18 14.47
N LYS A 87 0.74 40.04 14.48
CA LYS A 87 0.88 41.11 15.46
C LYS A 87 -0.23 42.11 15.17
N LEU A 88 -1.30 42.04 15.97
CA LEU A 88 -2.41 42.98 15.88
C LEU A 88 -1.92 44.34 16.34
N GLU A 89 -1.48 45.18 15.39
CA GLU A 89 -1.03 46.53 15.71
C GLU A 89 -2.24 47.40 16.04
N GLN A 90 -2.56 47.48 17.33
CA GLN A 90 -3.47 48.48 17.88
C GLN A 90 -2.78 49.85 17.80
N THR A 91 -3.06 50.62 16.75
CA THR A 91 -2.80 52.06 16.71
C THR A 91 -4.08 52.83 16.96
N GLY A 92 -4.43 52.96 18.24
CA GLY A 92 -5.35 53.96 18.74
C GLY A 92 -4.63 54.90 19.70
N GLU A 93 -4.40 56.14 19.29
CA GLU A 93 -4.14 57.27 20.19
C GLU A 93 -4.67 58.54 19.49
N ALA A 94 -5.27 59.46 20.25
CA ALA A 94 -6.13 60.50 19.70
C ALA A 94 -5.64 61.93 19.97
N ARG A 95 -6.08 62.88 19.11
CA ARG A 95 -5.94 64.35 19.25
C ARG A 95 -4.47 64.83 19.07
N LYS A 96 -4.16 66.01 18.53
CA LYS A 96 -4.78 67.33 18.70
C LYS A 96 -4.06 68.39 17.82
N THR A 97 -4.79 69.11 16.97
CA THR A 97 -4.66 70.57 16.70
C THR A 97 -5.89 71.01 15.93
#